data_AF-A0A803RBH6-F1
#
_entry.id   AF-A0A803RBH6-F1
#
_cell.length_a   1.000
_cell.length_b   1.000
_cell.length_c   1.000
_cell.angle_alpha   90.00
_cell.angle_beta   90.00
_cell.angle_gamma   90.00
#
_symmetry.space_group_name_H-M   'P 1'
#
loop_
_entity.id
_entity.type
_entity.pdbx_description
1 polymer ?
#
loop_
_entity_poly.entity_id
_entity_poly.type
_entity_poly.pdbx_seq_one_letter_code
_entity_poly.pdbx_strand_id
1 'polypeptide(L)'
;MDKHIELSYCGFGAFKVLAKNYLDVESHHLFSKIECLLGETEMTPADVAENLMVNSEEEDSDECMKNLVEALEKAKKIKAKEEEEKLLEKEKEGILGTKDAVKCNGLINSVEEEGG
;
A
#
# COMPACT_ATOMS: atom_id res chain seq x y z
N MET A 1 14.01 -9.19 14.44
CA MET A 1 12.61 -9.60 14.69
C MET A 1 11.79 -8.34 14.62
N ASP A 2 11.40 -7.94 13.43
CA ASP A 2 10.50 -6.81 13.22
C ASP A 2 9.09 -7.30 13.53
N LYS A 3 8.62 -6.95 14.74
CA LYS A 3 7.24 -7.12 15.13
C LYS A 3 6.44 -6.09 14.33
N HIS A 4 5.98 -6.48 13.15
CA HIS A 4 4.98 -5.71 12.42
C HIS A 4 3.74 -5.66 13.31
N ILE A 5 3.56 -4.54 14.01
CA ILE A 5 2.32 -4.27 14.74
C ILE A 5 1.34 -3.82 13.66
N GLU A 6 0.50 -4.74 13.18
CA GLU A 6 -0.68 -4.38 12.41
C GLU A 6 -1.59 -3.57 13.33
N LEU A 7 -1.53 -2.25 13.20
CA LEU A 7 -2.54 -1.37 13.77
C LEU A 7 -3.86 -1.71 13.09
N SER A 8 -4.89 -2.00 13.90
CA SER A 8 -6.22 -2.31 13.38
C SER A 8 -6.73 -1.16 12.51
N TYR A 9 -7.16 -1.49 11.30
CA TYR A 9 -7.68 -0.51 10.35
C TYR A 9 -8.94 0.18 10.88
N CYS A 10 -9.13 1.44 10.47
CA CYS A 10 -10.28 2.23 10.85
C CYS A 10 -11.54 1.71 10.15
N GLY A 11 -12.36 0.96 10.87
CA GLY A 11 -13.69 0.58 10.40
C GLY A 11 -14.71 1.70 10.58
N PHE A 12 -15.86 1.57 9.91
CA PHE A 12 -16.95 2.54 10.01
C PHE A 12 -17.43 2.82 11.43
N GLY A 13 -17.40 1.81 12.31
CA GLY A 13 -17.72 1.97 13.73
C GLY A 13 -16.75 2.90 14.46
N ALA A 14 -15.44 2.80 14.18
CA ALA A 14 -14.44 3.69 14.75
C ALA A 14 -14.59 5.11 14.19
N PHE A 15 -14.79 5.24 12.88
CA PHE A 15 -15.07 6.52 12.24
C PHE A 15 -16.27 7.25 12.86
N LYS A 16 -17.39 6.56 13.11
CA LYS A 16 -18.57 7.17 13.76
C LYS A 16 -18.25 7.75 15.13
N VAL A 17 -17.46 7.03 15.93
CA VAL A 17 -17.02 7.51 17.24
C VAL A 17 -16.14 8.75 17.08
N LEU A 18 -15.22 8.77 16.11
CA LEU A 18 -14.39 9.94 15.83
C LEU A 18 -15.22 11.13 15.34
N ALA A 19 -16.10 10.95 14.36
CA ALA A 19 -16.96 12.00 13.83
C ALA A 19 -17.81 12.65 14.94
N LYS A 20 -18.34 11.85 15.86
CA LYS A 20 -19.06 12.37 17.04
C LYS A 20 -18.13 13.09 18.02
N ASN A 21 -16.92 12.59 18.27
CA ASN A 21 -16.01 13.23 19.24
C ASN A 21 -15.41 14.54 18.73
N TYR A 22 -15.09 14.63 17.44
CA TYR A 22 -14.41 15.80 16.86
C TYR A 22 -15.39 16.85 16.29
N LEU A 23 -16.48 16.40 15.66
CA LEU A 23 -17.39 17.29 14.94
C LEU A 23 -18.80 17.32 15.54
N ASP A 24 -19.08 16.49 16.56
CA ASP A 24 -20.42 16.29 17.14
C ASP A 24 -21.50 15.93 16.09
N VAL A 25 -21.08 15.24 15.01
CA VAL A 25 -21.95 14.79 13.91
C VAL A 25 -22.22 13.29 14.00
N GLU A 26 -23.49 12.92 14.10
CA GLU A 26 -23.93 11.51 14.10
C GLU A 26 -24.33 10.99 12.72
N SER A 27 -24.72 11.89 11.80
CA SER A 27 -25.17 11.53 10.46
C SER A 27 -24.81 12.60 9.44
N HIS A 28 -24.19 12.18 8.34
CA HIS A 28 -23.86 13.05 7.22
C HIS A 28 -24.08 12.32 5.89
N HIS A 29 -24.38 13.07 4.83
CA HIS A 29 -24.56 12.49 3.49
C HIS A 29 -23.29 11.82 2.95
N LEU A 30 -22.11 12.23 3.46
CA LEU A 30 -20.81 11.65 3.09
C LEU A 30 -20.47 10.36 3.86
N PHE A 31 -21.20 9.99 4.92
CA PHE A 31 -20.88 8.80 5.72
C PHE A 31 -20.91 7.52 4.88
N SER A 32 -21.90 7.37 3.99
CA SER A 32 -21.98 6.20 3.11
C SER A 32 -20.80 6.13 2.13
N LYS A 33 -20.30 7.28 1.66
CA LYS A 33 -19.11 7.32 0.80
C LYS A 33 -17.86 6.95 1.59
N ILE A 34 -17.71 7.48 2.80
CA ILE A 34 -16.59 7.19 3.70
C ILE A 34 -16.60 5.71 4.11
N GLU A 35 -17.74 5.12 4.41
CA GLU A 35 -17.89 3.70 4.73
C GLU A 35 -17.39 2.81 3.59
N CYS A 36 -17.81 3.10 2.36
CA CYS A 36 -17.36 2.36 1.17
C CYS A 36 -15.84 2.50 0.98
N LEU A 37 -15.31 3.71 1.12
CA LEU A 37 -13.88 3.97 0.95
C LEU A 37 -13.04 3.32 2.04
N LEU A 38 -13.42 3.43 3.31
CA LEU A 38 -12.75 2.77 4.45
C LEU A 38 -12.76 1.25 4.33
N GLY A 39 -13.76 0.66 3.67
CA GLY A 39 -13.78 -0.77 3.38
C GLY A 39 -12.72 -1.22 2.36
N GLU A 40 -12.26 -0.31 1.51
CA GLU A 40 -11.28 -0.60 0.45
C GLU A 40 -9.87 -0.08 0.79
N THR A 41 -9.77 0.85 1.74
CA THR A 41 -8.50 1.48 2.15
C THR A 41 -8.07 1.05 3.54
N GLU A 42 -6.78 0.85 3.71
CA GLU A 42 -6.18 0.53 5.02
C GLU A 42 -5.71 1.80 5.72
N MET A 43 -6.67 2.62 6.18
CA MET A 43 -6.38 3.86 6.90
C MET A 43 -6.43 3.61 8.41
N THR A 44 -5.50 4.16 9.20
CA THR A 44 -5.52 3.97 10.65
C THR A 44 -6.51 4.93 11.32
N PRO A 45 -7.03 4.60 12.51
CA PRO A 45 -7.88 5.52 13.26
C PRO A 45 -7.21 6.87 13.56
N ALA A 46 -5.89 6.90 13.69
CA ALA A 46 -5.12 8.13 13.90
C ALA A 46 -5.11 9.01 12.65
N ASP A 47 -4.87 8.43 11.47
CA ASP A 47 -4.94 9.15 10.19
C ASP A 47 -6.36 9.71 9.95
N VAL A 48 -7.40 8.92 10.24
CA VAL A 48 -8.79 9.39 10.12
C VAL A 48 -9.08 10.52 11.10
N ALA A 49 -8.58 10.43 12.34
CA ALA A 49 -8.74 11.48 13.34
C ALA A 49 -8.03 12.78 12.92
N GLU A 50 -6.82 12.69 12.36
CA GLU A 50 -6.08 13.85 11.86
C GLU A 50 -6.86 14.61 10.76
N ASN A 51 -7.50 13.88 9.85
CA ASN A 51 -8.36 14.48 8.81
C ASN A 51 -9.67 15.07 9.35
N LEU A 52 -10.12 14.62 10.53
CA LEU A 52 -11.31 15.12 11.22
C LEU A 52 -10.99 16.23 12.23
N MET A 53 -9.71 16.47 12.54
CA MET A 53 -9.31 17.59 13.37
C MET A 53 -9.53 18.88 12.59
N VAL A 54 -10.38 19.73 13.16
CA VAL A 54 -10.67 21.06 12.64
C VAL A 54 -9.37 21.89 12.70
N ASN A 55 -8.84 22.31 11.56
CA ASN A 55 -7.61 23.09 11.46
C ASN A 55 -7.84 24.58 11.77
N SER A 56 -9.08 25.04 11.86
CA SER A 56 -9.43 26.43 12.17
C SER A 56 -10.80 26.55 12.83
N GLU A 57 -10.99 27.55 13.70
CA GLU A 57 -12.26 27.78 14.42
C GLU A 57 -13.48 28.04 13.50
N GLU A 58 -13.24 28.22 12.18
CA GLU A 58 -14.25 28.48 11.15
C GLU A 58 -14.48 27.31 10.19
N GLU A 59 -13.73 26.20 10.27
CA GLU A 59 -13.95 25.05 9.38
C GLU A 59 -15.21 24.27 9.79
N ASP A 60 -16.16 24.16 8.85
CA ASP A 60 -17.38 23.40 9.04
C ASP A 60 -17.12 21.88 9.02
N SER A 61 -18.00 21.13 9.68
CA SER A 61 -17.98 19.65 9.65
C SER A 61 -18.01 19.09 8.22
N ASP A 62 -18.63 19.81 7.28
CA ASP A 62 -18.66 19.49 5.86
C ASP A 62 -17.26 19.51 5.21
N GLU A 63 -16.39 20.47 5.57
CA GLU A 63 -15.04 20.58 5.03
C GLU A 63 -14.14 19.45 5.56
N CYS A 64 -14.21 19.15 6.86
CA CYS A 64 -13.51 18.01 7.46
C CYS A 64 -13.90 16.68 6.76
N MET A 65 -15.19 16.49 6.49
CA MET A 65 -15.68 15.30 5.79
C MET A 65 -15.20 15.22 4.34
N LYS A 66 -15.13 16.35 3.62
CA LYS A 66 -14.58 16.40 2.25
C LYS A 66 -13.09 16.08 2.24
N ASN A 67 -12.32 16.64 3.18
CA ASN A 67 -10.90 16.38 3.33
C ASN A 67 -10.63 14.89 3.56
N LEU A 68 -11.39 14.25 4.46
CA LEU A 68 -11.30 12.82 4.70
C LEU A 68 -11.61 11.99 3.44
N VAL A 69 -12.64 12.35 2.67
CA VAL A 69 -12.98 11.67 1.42
C VAL A 69 -11.83 11.78 0.41
N GLU A 70 -11.23 12.96 0.26
CA GLU A 70 -10.10 13.15 -0.66
C GLU A 70 -8.88 12.33 -0.23
N ALA A 71 -8.57 12.29 1.07
CA ALA A 71 -7.48 11.50 1.62
C ALA A 71 -7.69 9.99 1.37
N LEU A 72 -8.91 9.50 1.55
CA LEU A 72 -9.27 8.10 1.27
C LEU A 72 -9.18 7.77 -0.23
N GLU A 73 -9.64 8.65 -1.12
CA GLU A 73 -9.50 8.45 -2.57
C GLU A 73 -8.02 8.44 -3.01
N LYS A 74 -7.18 9.25 -2.39
CA LYS A 74 -5.72 9.24 -2.61
C LYS A 74 -5.11 7.92 -2.11
N ALA A 75 -5.44 7.48 -0.91
CA ALA A 75 -4.95 6.23 -0.33
C ALA A 75 -5.31 5.02 -1.21
N LYS A 76 -6.54 4.97 -1.73
CA LYS A 76 -6.99 3.94 -2.68
C LYS A 76 -6.14 3.91 -3.96
N LYS A 77 -5.82 5.08 -4.53
CA LYS A 77 -5.01 5.18 -5.76
C LYS A 77 -3.56 4.76 -5.53
N ILE A 78 -2.99 5.04 -4.36
CA ILE A 78 -1.61 4.66 -4.03
C ILE A 78 -1.51 3.14 -3.95
N LYS A 79 -2.43 2.48 -3.24
CA LYS A 79 -2.48 1.02 -3.15
C LYS A 79 -2.55 0.32 -4.51
N ALA A 80 -3.41 0.81 -5.39
CA ALA A 80 -3.55 0.25 -6.74
C ALA A 80 -2.24 0.33 -7.54
N LYS A 81 -1.45 1.40 -7.36
CA LYS A 81 -0.14 1.55 -8.01
C LYS A 81 0.95 0.71 -7.36
N GLU A 82 0.97 0.62 -6.04
CA GLU A 82 1.95 -0.22 -5.32
C GLU A 82 1.77 -1.71 -5.60
N GLU A 83 0.53 -2.20 -5.76
CA GLU A 83 0.29 -3.59 -6.13
C GLU A 83 0.78 -3.92 -7.55
N GLU A 84 0.59 -3.00 -8.51
CA GLU A 84 1.10 -3.15 -9.87
C GLU A 84 2.64 -3.17 -9.90
N GLU A 85 3.29 -2.26 -9.16
CA GLU A 85 4.74 -2.19 -9.06
C GLU A 85 5.35 -3.43 -8.37
N LYS A 86 4.73 -3.92 -7.29
CA LYS A 86 5.16 -5.16 -6.61
C LYS A 86 5.03 -6.41 -7.48
N LEU A 87 4.03 -6.49 -8.37
CA LEU A 87 3.91 -7.61 -9.32
C LEU A 87 5.05 -7.57 -10.35
N LEU A 88 5.36 -6.39 -10.88
CA LEU A 88 6.45 -6.18 -11.85
C LEU A 88 7.84 -6.48 -11.26
N GLU A 89 8.06 -6.19 -9.98
CA GLU A 89 9.33 -6.48 -9.31
C GLU A 89 9.51 -7.99 -9.03
N LYS A 90 8.44 -8.68 -8.60
CA LYS A 90 8.46 -10.15 -8.42
C LYS A 90 8.71 -10.90 -9.74
N GLU A 91 8.23 -10.39 -10.87
CA GLU A 91 8.48 -11.01 -12.18
C GLU A 91 9.94 -10.87 -12.63
N LYS A 92 10.62 -9.77 -12.24
CA LYS A 92 12.04 -9.55 -12.55
C LYS A 92 12.99 -10.42 -11.73
N GLU A 93 12.67 -10.72 -10.47
CA GLU A 93 13.48 -11.62 -9.63
C GLU A 93 13.38 -13.10 -10.07
N GLY A 94 12.30 -13.50 -10.73
CA GLY A 94 12.10 -14.89 -11.21
C GLY A 94 12.97 -15.31 -12.39
N ILE A 95 13.59 -14.38 -13.13
CA ILE A 95 14.29 -14.68 -14.40
C ILE A 95 15.81 -14.91 -14.22
N LEU A 96 16.40 -14.67 -13.05
CA LEU A 96 17.85 -14.85 -12.83
C LEU A 96 18.27 -16.30 -12.46
N GLY A 97 17.33 -17.26 -12.44
CA GLY A 97 17.55 -18.61 -11.90
C GLY A 97 17.97 -19.73 -12.87
N THR A 98 18.21 -19.48 -14.17
CA THR A 98 18.65 -20.57 -15.08
C THR A 98 19.65 -20.10 -16.14
N LYS A 99 20.94 -19.96 -15.76
CA LYS A 99 22.06 -19.96 -16.73
C LYS A 99 23.24 -20.81 -16.23
N ASP A 100 22.98 -22.01 -15.72
CA ASP A 100 24.02 -23.01 -15.50
C ASP A 100 23.62 -24.34 -16.15
N ALA A 101 23.98 -24.50 -17.43
CA ALA A 101 24.29 -25.77 -18.08
C ALA A 101 24.59 -25.58 -19.57
N VAL A 102 25.79 -25.11 -19.93
CA VAL A 102 26.45 -25.55 -21.18
C VAL A 102 27.84 -26.04 -20.79
N LYS A 103 27.90 -27.33 -20.46
CA LYS A 103 29.15 -28.06 -20.24
C LYS A 103 29.61 -28.67 -21.57
N CYS A 104 30.93 -28.68 -21.74
CA CYS A 104 31.75 -29.49 -22.64
C CYS A 104 31.93 -28.97 -24.09
N ASN A 105 33.09 -28.36 -24.34
CA ASN A 105 34.08 -29.07 -25.15
C ASN A 105 35.51 -28.69 -24.70
N GLY A 106 36.19 -29.67 -24.11
CA GLY A 106 37.59 -29.57 -23.71
C GLY A 106 38.22 -30.96 -23.89
N LEU A 107 38.89 -31.15 -25.01
CA LEU A 107 39.90 -32.17 -25.32
C LEU A 107 40.68 -31.55 -26.49
N ILE A 108 41.66 -30.68 -26.22
CA ILE A 108 43.06 -31.03 -25.96
C ILE A 108 43.57 -32.00 -27.03
N ASN A 109 43.99 -31.45 -28.17
CA ASN A 109 44.97 -32.08 -29.03
C ASN A 109 46.35 -31.65 -28.53
N SER A 110 47.02 -32.53 -27.81
CA SER A 110 48.45 -32.48 -27.57
C SER A 110 48.99 -33.87 -27.79
N VAL A 111 49.57 -34.10 -28.97
CA VAL A 111 50.66 -35.05 -29.14
C VAL A 111 51.75 -34.26 -29.87
N GLU A 112 52.81 -33.99 -29.12
CA GLU A 112 54.04 -33.35 -29.56
C GLU A 112 54.86 -34.32 -30.46
N GLU A 113 55.33 -33.78 -31.58
CA GLU A 113 56.72 -33.77 -32.08
C GLU A 113 57.67 -34.98 -31.89
N GLU A 114 58.37 -35.27 -33.00
CA GLU A 114 59.78 -35.70 -33.17
C GLU A 114 60.18 -37.20 -33.18
N GLY A 115 60.88 -37.56 -34.27
CA GLY A 115 62.08 -38.41 -34.22
C GLY A 115 61.99 -39.82 -34.81
N GLY A 116 62.54 -40.01 -36.03
CA GLY A 116 62.84 -41.34 -36.61
C GLY A 116 63.11 -41.33 -38.10
#